data_AF-A0A932DU10-F1
#
_entry.id   AF-A0A932DU10-F1
#
_cell.length_a   1.000
_cell.length_b   1.000
_cell.length_c   1.000
_cell.angle_alpha   90.00
_cell.angle_beta   90.00
_cell.angle_gamma   90.00
#
_symmetry.space_group_name_H-M   'P 1'
#
loop_
_entity.id
_entity.type
_entity.pdbx_description
1 polymer ?
#
loop_
_entity_poly.entity_id
_entity_poly.type
_entity_poly.pdbx_seq_one_letter_code
_entity_poly.pdbx_strand_id
1 'polypeptide(L)'
;RRQEAWATGSAGSLAVDNAGRYLRWRGPGGAGVRVFLRDRRGLRGQLAEFVAAVRDGRPPALPARSTREDLAVVLAAYRSLETRQTVELPPGADDR
;
A
#
# COMPACT_ATOMS: atom_id res chain seq x y z
N ARG A 1 8.63 -6.95 14.99
CA ARG A 1 7.17 -7.18 15.03
C ARG A 1 6.71 -7.69 13.66
N ARG A 2 5.71 -8.58 13.61
CA ARG A 2 5.05 -8.98 12.36
C ARG A 2 4.10 -7.83 11.96
N GLN A 3 4.19 -7.36 10.71
CA GLN A 3 3.28 -6.36 10.16
C GLN A 3 2.60 -6.98 8.94
N GLU A 4 1.28 -6.97 8.96
CA GLU A 4 0.47 -7.47 7.87
C GLU A 4 -0.40 -6.34 7.33
N ALA A 5 -0.57 -6.29 6.01
CA ALA A 5 -1.69 -5.62 5.38
C ALA A 5 -2.72 -6.68 5.01
N TRP A 6 -4.01 -6.37 5.19
CA TRP A 6 -5.09 -7.28 4.85
C TRP A 6 -6.26 -6.51 4.26
N ALA A 7 -7.01 -7.19 3.40
CA ALA A 7 -8.24 -6.70 2.79
C ALA A 7 -9.32 -7.78 2.89
N THR A 8 -10.56 -7.35 3.09
CA THR A 8 -11.75 -8.20 3.09
C THR A 8 -12.78 -7.62 2.14
N GLY A 9 -13.50 -8.49 1.44
CA GLY A 9 -14.62 -8.11 0.59
C GLY A 9 -15.63 -9.25 0.48
N SER A 10 -16.63 -9.08 -0.40
CA SER A 10 -17.69 -10.06 -0.64
C SER A 10 -17.19 -11.42 -1.11
N ALA A 11 -16.05 -11.46 -1.81
CA ALA A 11 -15.42 -12.68 -2.30
C ALA A 11 -14.45 -13.34 -1.30
N GLY A 12 -14.28 -12.77 -0.09
CA GLY A 12 -13.41 -13.31 0.94
C GLY A 12 -12.33 -12.34 1.42
N SER A 13 -11.21 -12.87 1.92
CA SER A 13 -10.14 -12.11 2.54
C SER A 13 -8.75 -12.50 2.05
N LEU A 14 -7.85 -11.53 2.06
CA LEU A 14 -6.46 -11.64 1.68
C LEU A 14 -5.60 -10.93 2.72
N ALA A 15 -4.49 -11.53 3.13
CA ALA A 15 -3.51 -10.85 3.96
C ALA A 15 -2.07 -11.20 3.51
N VAL A 16 -1.22 -10.18 3.53
CA VAL A 16 0.18 -10.25 3.13
C VAL A 16 1.06 -9.86 4.32
N ASP A 17 2.17 -10.55 4.48
CA ASP A 17 3.25 -10.08 5.36
C ASP A 17 4.07 -9.00 4.64
N ASN A 18 4.23 -7.84 5.28
CA ASN A 18 4.94 -6.71 4.67
C ASN A 18 6.43 -6.98 4.45
N ALA A 19 7.00 -7.98 5.13
CA ALA A 19 8.37 -8.45 4.88
C ALA A 19 8.46 -9.50 3.75
N GLY A 20 7.36 -9.75 3.05
CA GLY A 20 7.30 -10.65 1.90
C GLY A 20 7.48 -12.12 2.25
N ARG A 21 7.11 -12.56 3.46
CA ARG A 21 7.34 -13.96 3.89
C ARG A 21 6.16 -14.88 3.60
N TYR A 22 4.94 -14.38 3.54
CA TYR A 22 3.78 -15.19 3.18
C TYR A 22 2.61 -14.34 2.68
N LEU A 23 1.68 -15.03 2.03
CA LEU A 23 0.35 -14.60 1.65
C LEU A 23 -0.66 -15.61 2.21
N ARG A 24 -1.75 -15.15 2.80
CA ARG A 24 -2.87 -16.00 3.22
C ARG A 24 -4.16 -15.50 2.58
N TRP A 25 -5.03 -16.42 2.18
CA TRP A 25 -6.33 -16.09 1.59
C TRP A 25 -7.43 -17.02 2.11
N ARG A 26 -8.67 -16.55 2.03
CA ARG A 26 -9.89 -17.32 2.30
C ARG A 26 -11.02 -16.81 1.39
N GLY A 27 -11.75 -17.70 0.75
CA GLY A 27 -12.92 -17.35 -0.07
C GLY A 27 -13.79 -18.58 -0.40
N PRO A 28 -14.77 -18.43 -1.31
CA PRO A 28 -15.69 -19.51 -1.70
C PRO A 28 -14.99 -20.78 -2.21
N GLY A 29 -13.82 -20.64 -2.83
CA GLY A 29 -12.98 -21.75 -3.30
C GLY A 29 -12.08 -22.36 -2.22
N GLY A 30 -12.24 -21.99 -0.95
CA GLY A 30 -11.43 -22.46 0.17
C GLY A 30 -10.43 -21.43 0.69
N ALA A 31 -9.52 -21.89 1.54
CA ALA A 31 -8.48 -21.08 2.16
C ALA A 31 -7.09 -21.67 1.91
N GLY A 32 -6.06 -20.83 1.98
CA GLY A 32 -4.70 -21.30 1.84
C GLY A 32 -3.66 -20.29 2.27
N VAL A 33 -2.41 -20.77 2.30
CA VAL A 33 -1.23 -19.98 2.61
C VAL A 33 -0.15 -20.29 1.58
N ARG A 34 0.53 -19.26 1.09
CA ARG A 34 1.72 -19.37 0.27
C ARG A 34 2.87 -18.72 1.01
N VAL A 35 3.96 -19.45 1.21
CA VAL A 35 5.17 -18.97 1.89
C VAL A 35 6.22 -18.62 0.86
N PHE A 36 6.99 -17.56 1.13
CA PHE A 36 8.07 -17.07 0.29
C PHE A 36 9.35 -16.89 1.11
N LEU A 37 10.49 -17.04 0.47
CA LEU A 37 11.78 -16.68 1.06
C LEU A 37 12.04 -15.17 0.87
N ARG A 38 11.33 -14.32 1.63
CA ARG A 38 11.41 -12.85 1.52
C ARG A 38 11.28 -12.35 0.07
N ASP A 39 10.07 -12.36 -0.45
CA ASP A 39 9.80 -11.86 -1.80
C ASP A 39 10.19 -10.38 -1.94
N ARG A 40 11.18 -10.11 -2.80
CA ARG A 40 11.68 -8.75 -3.11
C ARG A 40 11.31 -8.29 -4.52
N ARG A 41 10.46 -9.04 -5.24
CA ARG A 41 10.08 -8.72 -6.63
C ARG A 41 9.40 -7.35 -6.73
N GLY A 42 8.56 -6.99 -5.76
CA GLY A 42 7.92 -5.67 -5.71
C GLY A 42 8.92 -4.52 -5.66
N LEU A 43 9.87 -4.56 -4.72
CA LEU A 43 10.92 -3.53 -4.59
C LEU A 43 11.78 -3.43 -5.85
N ARG A 44 12.16 -4.57 -6.44
CA ARG A 44 12.92 -4.59 -7.70
C ARG A 44 12.11 -3.98 -8.84
N GLY A 45 10.82 -4.31 -8.93
CA GLY A 45 9.91 -3.75 -9.93
C GLY A 45 9.77 -2.23 -9.80
N GLN A 46 9.59 -1.72 -8.58
CA GLN A 46 9.48 -0.27 -8.33
C GLN A 46 10.76 0.47 -8.74
N LEU A 47 11.94 -0.05 -8.39
CA LEU A 47 13.21 0.56 -8.80
C LEU A 47 13.42 0.52 -10.32
N ALA A 48 13.07 -0.60 -10.95
CA ALA A 48 13.16 -0.75 -12.41
C ALA A 48 12.22 0.23 -13.14
N GLU A 49 10.98 0.39 -12.65
CA GLU A 49 10.02 1.36 -13.19
C GLU A 49 10.56 2.78 -13.11
N PHE A 50 11.06 3.17 -11.93
CA PHE A 50 11.61 4.51 -11.73
C PHE A 50 12.80 4.80 -12.67
N VAL A 51 13.75 3.85 -12.77
CA VAL A 51 14.90 3.98 -13.67
C VAL A 51 14.45 4.09 -15.13
N ALA A 52 13.45 3.30 -15.55
CA ALA A 52 12.90 3.38 -16.89
C ALA A 52 12.24 4.75 -17.12
N ALA A 53 11.43 5.24 -16.17
CA ALA A 53 10.77 6.54 -16.28
C ALA A 53 11.75 7.70 -16.51
N VAL A 54 12.84 7.71 -15.73
CA VAL A 54 13.91 8.71 -15.87
C VAL A 54 14.59 8.60 -17.25
N ARG A 55 14.91 7.39 -17.70
CA ARG A 55 15.54 7.17 -19.02
C ARG A 55 14.64 7.62 -20.17
N ASP A 56 13.35 7.36 -20.07
CA ASP A 56 12.36 7.67 -21.10
C ASP A 56 11.86 9.13 -21.04
N GLY A 57 12.30 9.92 -20.04
CA GLY A 57 11.86 11.30 -19.85
C GLY A 57 10.38 11.43 -19.48
N ARG A 58 9.77 10.39 -18.89
CA ARG A 58 8.36 10.37 -18.48
C ARG A 58 8.23 10.46 -16.95
N PRO A 59 7.08 10.92 -16.44
CA PRO A 59 6.81 10.85 -15.01
C PRO A 59 6.90 9.40 -14.48
N PRO A 60 7.51 9.17 -13.29
CA PRO A 60 7.45 7.88 -12.61
C PRO A 60 6.02 7.50 -12.22
N ALA A 61 5.76 6.20 -12.10
CA ALA A 61 4.44 5.70 -11.68
C ALA A 61 4.03 6.17 -10.28
N LEU A 62 5.01 6.46 -9.42
CA LEU A 62 4.81 7.06 -8.10
C LEU A 62 5.40 8.47 -8.07
N PRO A 63 4.59 9.51 -8.39
CA PRO A 63 5.06 10.89 -8.38
C PRO A 63 5.25 11.39 -6.94
N ALA A 64 6.14 12.36 -6.71
CA ALA A 64 6.35 12.96 -5.39
C ALA A 64 5.06 13.55 -4.77
N ARG A 65 4.06 13.88 -5.60
CA ARG A 65 2.74 14.33 -5.14
C ARG A 65 2.01 13.25 -4.32
N SER A 66 2.07 11.97 -4.72
CA SER A 66 1.40 10.90 -3.98
C SER A 66 1.97 10.76 -2.56
N THR A 67 3.28 10.98 -2.40
CA THR A 67 3.92 10.99 -1.07
C THR A 67 3.44 12.13 -0.17
N ARG A 68 3.07 13.29 -0.73
CA ARG A 68 2.50 14.39 0.07
C ARG A 68 1.08 14.07 0.53
N GLU A 69 0.32 13.36 -0.29
CA GLU A 69 -1.03 12.89 0.05
C GLU A 69 -0.96 11.83 1.16
N ASP A 70 0.00 10.90 1.10
CA ASP A 70 0.26 9.94 2.18
C ASP A 70 0.62 10.65 3.51
N LEU A 71 1.46 11.70 3.44
CA LEU A 71 1.83 12.48 4.62
C LEU A 71 0.63 13.21 5.24
N ALA A 72 -0.31 13.68 4.42
CA ALA A 72 -1.52 14.32 4.90
C ALA A 72 -2.36 13.37 5.78
N VAL A 73 -2.41 12.08 5.46
CA VAL A 73 -3.07 11.05 6.28
C VAL A 73 -2.40 10.93 7.64
N VAL A 74 -1.07 10.90 7.68
CA VAL A 74 -0.30 10.80 8.93
C VAL A 74 -0.55 12.03 9.82
N LEU A 75 -0.50 13.23 9.23
CA LEU A 75 -0.76 14.47 9.97
C LEU A 75 -2.21 14.55 10.47
N ALA A 76 -3.18 14.11 9.68
CA ALA A 76 -4.57 14.02 10.10
C ALA A 76 -4.77 13.05 11.25
N ALA A 77 -4.05 11.91 11.26
CA ALA A 77 -4.08 10.98 12.39
C ALA A 77 -3.53 11.63 13.67
N TYR A 78 -2.40 12.35 13.60
CA TYR A 78 -1.88 13.09 14.75
C TYR A 78 -2.87 14.14 15.26
N ARG A 79 -3.47 14.92 14.36
CA ARG A 79 -4.48 15.92 14.72
C ARG A 79 -5.72 15.29 15.34
N SER A 80 -6.18 14.16 14.80
CA SER A 80 -7.32 13.42 15.34
C SER A 80 -7.05 12.91 16.76
N LEU A 81 -5.83 12.43 17.03
CA LEU A 81 -5.41 12.01 18.37
C LEU A 81 -5.37 13.19 19.36
N GLU A 82 -4.88 14.35 18.92
CA GLU A 82 -4.80 15.56 19.73
C GLU A 82 -6.18 16.11 20.09
N THR A 83 -7.08 16.22 19.11
CA THR A 83 -8.41 16.82 19.29
C THR A 83 -9.48 15.84 19.75
N ARG A 84 -9.22 14.53 19.64
CA ARG A 84 -10.20 13.44 19.79
C ARG A 84 -11.41 13.57 18.87
N GLN A 85 -11.21 14.16 17.69
CA GLN A 85 -12.24 14.35 16.68
C GLN A 85 -11.82 13.72 15.36
N THR A 86 -12.81 13.41 14.52
CA THR A 86 -12.56 13.03 13.12
C THR A 86 -11.97 14.23 12.37
N VAL A 87 -11.00 13.97 11.50
CA VAL A 87 -10.37 14.98 10.64
C VAL A 87 -10.65 14.61 9.19
N GLU A 88 -11.29 15.52 8.46
CA GLU A 88 -11.49 15.36 7.02
C GLU A 88 -10.15 15.46 6.29
N LEU A 89 -9.91 14.53 5.38
CA LEU A 89 -8.76 14.55 4.50
C LEU A 89 -9.08 15.41 3.28
N PRO A 90 -8.10 16.19 2.76
CA PRO A 90 -8.28 16.84 1.48
C PRO A 90 -8.53 15.79 0.38
N PRO A 91 -9.37 16.11 -0.63
CA PRO A 91 -9.67 15.18 -1.72
C PRO A 91 -8.39 14.77 -2.45
N GLY A 92 -8.29 13.48 -2.79
CA GLY A 92 -7.17 12.93 -3.54
C GLY A 92 -7.12 13.46 -4.98
N ALA A 93 -5.94 13.40 -5.60
CA ALA A 93 -5.77 13.89 -6.98
C ALA A 93 -6.57 13.10 -8.04
N ASP A 94 -6.93 11.85 -7.75
CA ASP A 94 -7.64 10.95 -8.68
C ASP A 94 -9.18 11.11 -8.66
N ASP A 95 -9.73 11.98 -7.82
CA ASP A 95 -11.17 12.31 -7.76
C ASP A 95 -11.56 13.52 -8.65
N ARG A 96 -10.72 13.90 -9.63
CA ARG A 96 -10.99 14.99 -10.59
C ARG A 96 -10.79 14.59 -12.04
#